data_AF-A0A9E1K8B9-F1
#
_entry.id   AF-A0A9E1K8B9-F1
#
_cell.length_a   1.000
_cell.length_b   1.000
_cell.length_c   1.000
_cell.angle_alpha   90.00
_cell.angle_beta   90.00
_cell.angle_gamma   90.00
#
_symmetry.space_group_name_H-M   'P 1'
#
loop_
_entity.id
_entity.type
_entity.pdbx_description
1 polymer ?
#
loop_
_entity_poly.entity_id
_entity_poly.type
_entity_poly.pdbx_seq_one_letter_code
_entity_poly.pdbx_strand_id
1 'polypeptide(L)'
;MSALFKYLMKFLAVWIFLLVLVFPGCSSEPTTQHAEQLEKSPSSFKTPTAAIDISLVTEKTRQVYQRYCAQCHGEGGHGDGINAPYLVVPPRDHTKADYIETRSDQQLFDAIKFGGLAVGRAPCMPAWGNNFDDKVVHSLVSYIRELCDCKAF
;
A
#
# COMPACT_ATOMS: atom_id res chain seq x y z
N MET A 1 41.66 -26.35 41.43
CA MET A 1 40.73 -25.89 40.36
C MET A 1 39.35 -26.45 40.66
N SER A 2 38.41 -25.57 41.04
CA SER A 2 37.11 -25.89 41.66
C SER A 2 36.13 -26.57 40.69
N ALA A 3 35.33 -27.51 41.19
CA ALA A 3 34.30 -28.25 40.44
C ALA A 3 33.29 -27.33 39.71
N LEU A 4 33.08 -26.11 40.21
CA LEU A 4 32.26 -25.07 39.57
C LEU A 4 32.74 -24.69 38.16
N PHE A 5 34.06 -24.65 37.94
CA PHE A 5 34.62 -24.32 36.62
C PHE A 5 34.37 -25.44 35.60
N LYS A 6 34.40 -26.69 36.03
CA LYS A 6 34.11 -27.86 35.18
C LYS A 6 32.63 -27.93 34.78
N TYR A 7 31.72 -27.53 35.69
CA TYR A 7 30.28 -27.46 35.37
C TYR A 7 29.96 -26.30 34.44
N LEU A 8 30.55 -25.11 34.65
CA LEU A 8 30.35 -23.96 33.77
C LEU A 8 30.80 -24.26 32.33
N MET A 9 31.95 -24.91 32.14
CA MET A 9 32.41 -25.32 30.81
C MET A 9 31.54 -26.39 30.16
N LYS A 10 30.99 -27.34 30.94
CA LYS A 10 30.04 -28.35 30.41
C LYS A 10 28.71 -27.73 30.01
N PHE A 11 28.19 -26.77 30.78
CA PHE A 11 26.97 -26.04 30.42
C PHE A 11 27.17 -25.17 29.17
N LEU A 12 28.34 -24.50 29.04
CA LEU A 12 28.67 -23.72 27.85
C LEU A 12 28.75 -24.60 26.58
N ALA A 13 29.35 -25.78 26.68
CA ALA A 13 29.48 -26.70 25.55
C ALA A 13 28.13 -27.28 25.09
N VAL A 14 27.21 -27.57 26.03
CA VAL A 14 25.86 -28.07 25.69
C VAL A 14 25.01 -26.97 25.03
N TRP A 15 25.14 -25.71 25.46
CA TRP A 15 24.44 -24.59 24.83
C TRP A 15 24.97 -24.23 23.45
N ILE A 16 26.29 -24.34 23.22
CA ILE A 16 26.89 -24.17 21.89
C ILE A 16 26.42 -25.26 20.92
N PHE A 17 26.29 -26.51 21.39
CA PHE A 17 25.82 -27.62 20.56
C PHE A 17 24.32 -27.53 20.22
N LEU A 18 23.51 -26.89 21.08
CA LEU A 18 22.08 -26.64 20.84
C LEU A 18 21.82 -25.47 19.87
N LEU A 19 22.78 -24.54 19.74
CA LEU A 19 22.69 -23.38 18.84
C LEU A 19 23.00 -23.71 17.37
N VAL A 20 23.59 -24.88 17.08
CA VAL A 20 23.99 -25.28 15.72
C VAL A 20 22.91 -26.11 15.00
N LEU A 21 21.84 -26.52 15.67
CA LEU A 21 20.80 -27.41 15.11
C LEU A 21 19.52 -26.69 14.61
N VAL A 22 19.49 -25.35 14.58
CA VAL A 22 18.27 -24.57 14.19
C VAL A 22 18.51 -23.62 13.01
N PHE A 23 19.32 -24.02 12.04
CA PHE A 23 19.30 -23.41 10.70
C PHE A 23 19.43 -24.48 9.61
N PRO A 24 18.33 -25.12 9.18
CA PRO A 24 18.30 -25.67 7.83
C PRO A 24 18.42 -24.48 6.86
N GLY A 25 19.64 -24.28 6.37
CA GLY A 25 19.92 -23.33 5.30
C GLY A 25 19.13 -23.72 4.05
N CYS A 26 18.20 -22.85 3.65
CA CYS A 26 17.59 -22.90 2.33
C CYS A 26 18.49 -22.10 1.39
N SER A 27 19.33 -22.81 0.65
CA SER A 27 20.10 -22.29 -0.48
C SER A 27 19.14 -22.08 -1.65
N SER A 28 18.88 -20.83 -2.03
CA SER A 28 18.28 -20.50 -3.33
C SER A 28 19.40 -20.12 -4.30
N GLU A 29 19.59 -20.92 -5.34
CA GLU A 29 20.47 -20.60 -6.46
C GLU A 29 20.03 -19.32 -7.19
N PRO A 30 20.94 -18.57 -7.82
CA PRO A 30 20.60 -17.42 -8.62
C PRO A 30 20.12 -17.88 -10.00
N THR A 31 18.81 -17.85 -10.25
CA THR A 31 18.29 -17.97 -11.61
C THR A 31 18.39 -16.62 -12.31
N THR A 32 19.57 -16.32 -12.83
CA THR A 32 19.70 -15.42 -13.98
C THR A 32 19.09 -16.14 -15.18
N GLN A 33 17.97 -15.62 -15.68
CA GLN A 33 17.52 -15.63 -17.09
C GLN A 33 15.99 -15.58 -17.17
N HIS A 34 15.44 -14.37 -17.26
CA HIS A 34 14.45 -14.01 -18.30
C HIS A 34 14.30 -12.49 -18.32
N ALA A 35 15.38 -11.84 -18.77
CA ALA A 35 15.30 -10.54 -19.42
C ALA A 35 15.32 -10.83 -20.92
N GLU A 36 14.16 -11.15 -21.48
CA GLU A 36 13.82 -11.00 -22.90
C GLU A 36 12.32 -11.36 -23.03
N GLN A 37 11.58 -10.61 -23.85
CA GLN A 37 10.17 -10.82 -24.21
C GLN A 37 9.11 -10.13 -23.32
N LEU A 38 9.12 -8.80 -23.35
CA LEU A 38 7.89 -8.02 -23.64
C LEU A 38 8.19 -6.64 -24.24
N GLU A 39 9.23 -6.55 -25.09
CA GLU A 39 9.25 -5.55 -26.16
C GLU A 39 8.39 -6.04 -27.33
N LYS A 40 7.07 -5.94 -27.20
CA LYS A 40 6.17 -5.64 -28.33
C LYS A 40 4.76 -5.38 -27.83
N SER A 41 4.54 -4.20 -27.24
CA SER A 41 3.22 -3.58 -27.32
C SER A 41 3.40 -2.23 -27.99
N PRO A 42 2.87 -2.02 -29.21
CA PRO A 42 2.95 -0.73 -29.83
C PRO A 42 2.19 0.25 -28.94
N SER A 43 2.97 1.20 -28.42
CA SER A 43 2.52 2.52 -28.01
C SER A 43 1.44 3.02 -28.98
N SER A 44 0.20 2.80 -28.57
CA SER A 44 -0.92 3.60 -29.01
C SER A 44 -1.44 4.26 -27.74
N PHE A 45 -0.76 5.35 -27.37
CA PHE A 45 -1.38 6.42 -26.59
C PHE A 45 -2.50 7.01 -27.45
N LYS A 46 -3.60 6.27 -27.60
CA LYS A 46 -4.91 6.89 -27.68
C LYS A 46 -5.23 7.28 -26.26
N THR A 47 -5.06 8.57 -25.96
CA THR A 47 -5.69 9.21 -24.82
C THR A 47 -7.16 8.78 -24.81
N PRO A 48 -7.63 8.00 -23.82
CA PRO A 48 -9.05 7.91 -23.57
C PRO A 48 -9.38 9.17 -22.77
N THR A 49 -9.85 10.20 -23.45
CA THR A 49 -10.90 11.03 -22.86
C THR A 49 -12.08 10.08 -22.67
N ALA A 50 -12.14 9.37 -21.55
CA ALA A 50 -13.16 8.36 -21.31
C ALA A 50 -13.67 8.51 -19.89
N ALA A 51 -14.99 8.50 -19.77
CA ALA A 51 -15.74 8.65 -18.54
C ALA A 51 -15.26 7.71 -17.44
N ILE A 52 -15.58 8.07 -16.19
CA ILE A 52 -15.32 7.26 -14.99
C ILE A 52 -15.64 5.80 -15.30
N ASP A 53 -14.63 4.93 -15.27
CA ASP A 53 -14.87 3.51 -15.31
C ASP A 53 -15.21 3.01 -13.91
N ILE A 54 -16.41 3.37 -13.42
CA ILE A 54 -16.94 2.86 -12.15
C ILE A 54 -17.02 1.32 -12.18
N SER A 55 -16.97 0.68 -13.37
CA SER A 55 -16.93 -0.79 -13.47
C SER A 55 -15.68 -1.41 -12.82
N LEU A 56 -14.65 -0.61 -12.56
CA LEU A 56 -13.47 -1.06 -11.81
C LEU A 56 -13.74 -1.22 -10.31
N VAL A 57 -14.80 -0.63 -9.75
CA VAL A 57 -15.10 -0.71 -8.31
C VAL A 57 -15.63 -2.10 -7.96
N THR A 58 -14.81 -2.87 -7.25
CA THR A 58 -15.17 -4.22 -6.79
C THR A 58 -15.62 -4.22 -5.34
N GLU A 59 -16.28 -5.29 -4.91
CA GLU A 59 -16.58 -5.52 -3.48
C GLU A 59 -15.31 -5.54 -2.62
N LYS A 60 -14.22 -6.15 -3.13
CA LYS A 60 -12.90 -6.12 -2.47
C LYS A 60 -12.41 -4.69 -2.26
N THR A 61 -12.64 -3.80 -3.21
CA THR A 61 -12.25 -2.39 -3.14
C THR A 61 -12.99 -1.65 -2.04
N ARG A 62 -14.31 -1.85 -1.95
CA ARG A 62 -15.13 -1.30 -0.86
C ARG A 62 -14.63 -1.79 0.49
N GLN A 63 -14.36 -3.09 0.63
CA GLN A 63 -13.81 -3.66 1.87
C GLN A 63 -12.44 -3.11 2.22
N VAL A 64 -11.55 -2.93 1.24
CA VAL A 64 -10.24 -2.31 1.45
C VAL A 64 -10.40 -0.87 1.93
N TYR A 65 -11.27 -0.09 1.28
CA TYR A 65 -11.53 1.29 1.71
C TYR A 65 -12.06 1.33 3.14
N GLN A 66 -13.06 0.51 3.46
CA GLN A 66 -13.63 0.46 4.82
C GLN A 66 -12.60 0.01 5.87
N ARG A 67 -11.75 -0.95 5.54
CA ARG A 67 -10.75 -1.47 6.50
C ARG A 67 -9.58 -0.52 6.74
N TYR A 68 -9.09 0.15 5.69
CA TYR A 68 -7.82 0.86 5.74
C TYR A 68 -7.98 2.38 5.62
N CYS A 69 -8.88 2.85 4.75
CA CYS A 69 -9.01 4.26 4.41
C CYS A 69 -9.99 4.99 5.34
N ALA A 70 -11.13 4.35 5.66
CA ALA A 70 -12.21 4.93 6.46
C ALA A 70 -11.79 5.30 7.89
N GLN A 71 -10.74 4.66 8.43
CA GLN A 71 -10.17 5.01 9.73
C GLN A 71 -9.79 6.48 9.84
N CYS A 72 -9.40 7.11 8.72
CA CYS A 72 -9.10 8.54 8.64
C CYS A 72 -10.13 9.29 7.79
N HIS A 73 -10.51 8.74 6.64
CA HIS A 73 -11.39 9.41 5.69
C HIS A 73 -12.89 9.24 5.98
N GLY A 74 -13.28 8.43 6.97
CA GLY A 74 -14.68 8.13 7.29
C GLY A 74 -15.29 7.08 6.36
N GLU A 75 -16.33 6.38 6.84
CA GLU A 75 -17.03 5.33 6.09
C GLU A 75 -17.63 5.86 4.78
N GLY A 76 -18.20 7.08 4.83
CA GLY A 76 -18.73 7.82 3.68
C GLY A 76 -17.69 8.68 2.95
N GLY A 77 -16.44 8.71 3.40
CA GLY A 77 -15.39 9.51 2.78
C GLY A 77 -15.40 10.99 3.13
N HIS A 78 -16.09 11.43 4.19
CA HIS A 78 -16.22 12.85 4.55
C HIS A 78 -14.98 13.45 5.25
N GLY A 79 -13.92 12.67 5.45
CA GLY A 79 -12.74 13.12 6.19
C GLY A 79 -12.93 13.13 7.72
N ASP A 80 -13.93 12.39 8.20
CA ASP A 80 -14.40 12.36 9.59
C ASP A 80 -14.18 11.00 10.27
N GLY A 81 -13.19 10.23 9.80
CA GLY A 81 -12.83 8.95 10.39
C GLY A 81 -12.36 9.09 11.85
N ILE A 82 -12.37 7.99 12.60
CA ILE A 82 -12.04 7.97 14.03
C ILE A 82 -10.67 8.60 14.35
N ASN A 83 -9.72 8.54 13.42
CA ASN A 83 -8.39 9.12 13.58
C ASN A 83 -8.32 10.61 13.18
N ALA A 84 -9.30 11.14 12.45
CA ALA A 84 -9.28 12.50 11.89
C ALA A 84 -9.05 13.60 12.95
N PRO A 85 -9.67 13.56 14.15
CA PRO A 85 -9.46 14.58 15.19
C PRO A 85 -8.04 14.63 15.76
N TYR A 86 -7.23 13.59 15.53
CA TYR A 86 -5.87 13.46 16.08
C TYR A 86 -4.79 13.82 15.05
N LEU A 87 -5.16 14.23 13.85
CA LEU A 87 -4.23 14.59 12.78
C LEU A 87 -4.05 16.11 12.70
N VAL A 88 -2.80 16.57 12.58
CA VAL A 88 -2.48 18.00 12.41
C VAL A 88 -3.06 18.56 11.11
N VAL A 89 -3.01 17.76 10.04
CA VAL A 89 -3.65 18.07 8.76
C VAL A 89 -4.87 17.17 8.62
N PRO A 90 -6.09 17.72 8.53
CA PRO A 90 -7.29 16.90 8.43
C PRO A 90 -7.29 16.09 7.13
N PRO A 91 -7.83 14.85 7.14
CA PRO A 91 -8.01 14.05 5.94
C PRO A 91 -8.89 14.78 4.91
N ARG A 92 -8.66 14.51 3.64
CA ARG A 92 -9.49 15.07 2.56
C ARG A 92 -10.87 14.43 2.61
N ASP A 93 -11.90 15.28 2.58
CA ASP A 93 -13.26 14.88 2.23
C ASP A 93 -13.30 14.51 0.73
N HIS A 94 -13.50 13.22 0.45
CA HIS A 94 -13.57 12.62 -0.88
C HIS A 94 -14.92 12.86 -1.57
N THR A 95 -15.95 13.36 -0.86
CA THR A 95 -17.26 13.67 -1.44
C THR A 95 -17.33 15.07 -2.06
N LYS A 96 -16.26 15.87 -1.89
CA LYS A 96 -16.16 17.24 -2.39
C LYS A 96 -15.58 17.27 -3.80
N ALA A 97 -16.46 17.20 -4.80
CA ALA A 97 -16.12 17.21 -6.22
C ALA A 97 -15.27 18.43 -6.63
N ASP A 98 -15.60 19.63 -6.13
CA ASP A 98 -14.88 20.89 -6.40
C ASP A 98 -13.36 20.78 -6.20
N TYR A 99 -12.94 20.00 -5.20
CA TYR A 99 -11.57 19.62 -5.02
C TYR A 99 -11.22 18.40 -5.88
N ILE A 100 -11.90 17.27 -5.71
CA ILE A 100 -11.45 15.99 -6.28
C ILE A 100 -11.33 16.02 -7.82
N GLU A 101 -12.20 16.73 -8.55
CA GLU A 101 -12.16 16.88 -10.01
C GLU A 101 -10.87 17.52 -10.53
N THR A 102 -10.31 18.44 -9.75
CA THR A 102 -9.08 19.18 -10.10
C THR A 102 -7.80 18.34 -10.00
N ARG A 103 -7.92 17.07 -9.58
CA ARG A 103 -6.79 16.16 -9.37
C ARG A 103 -6.88 15.08 -10.43
N SER A 104 -5.78 14.76 -11.09
CA SER A 104 -5.78 13.66 -12.06
C SER A 104 -5.88 12.31 -11.36
N ASP A 105 -6.34 11.28 -12.08
CA ASP A 105 -6.35 9.91 -11.54
C ASP A 105 -4.95 9.43 -11.15
N GLN A 106 -3.92 9.86 -11.88
CA GLN A 106 -2.53 9.57 -11.53
C GLN A 106 -2.14 10.21 -10.19
N GLN A 107 -2.54 11.46 -9.92
CA GLN A 107 -2.27 12.09 -8.63
C GLN A 107 -2.96 11.36 -7.46
N LEU A 108 -4.19 10.89 -7.67
CA LEU A 108 -4.90 10.09 -6.66
C LEU A 108 -4.23 8.72 -6.48
N PHE A 109 -3.82 8.08 -7.57
CA PHE A 109 -3.06 6.83 -7.56
C PHE A 109 -1.76 7.00 -6.76
N ASP A 110 -0.98 8.04 -7.06
CA ASP A 110 0.31 8.31 -6.41
C ASP A 110 0.12 8.59 -4.92
N ALA A 111 -0.94 9.33 -4.54
CA ALA A 111 -1.27 9.57 -3.14
C ALA A 111 -1.54 8.27 -2.37
N ILE A 112 -2.24 7.31 -2.98
CA ILE A 112 -2.53 6.01 -2.36
C ILE A 112 -1.29 5.12 -2.36
N LYS A 113 -0.60 5.00 -3.50
CA LYS A 113 0.54 4.10 -3.69
C LYS A 113 1.75 4.53 -2.86
N PHE A 114 2.06 5.82 -2.88
CA PHE A 114 3.29 6.39 -2.34
C PHE A 114 3.07 7.29 -1.11
N GLY A 115 1.82 7.49 -0.71
CA GLY A 115 1.45 8.26 0.48
C GLY A 115 1.29 9.76 0.19
N GLY A 116 0.79 10.50 1.18
CA GLY A 116 0.44 11.91 1.02
C GLY A 116 1.65 12.79 0.69
N LEU A 117 2.83 12.52 1.27
CA LEU A 117 4.04 13.31 0.98
C LEU A 117 4.45 13.27 -0.48
N ALA A 118 4.26 12.14 -1.16
CA ALA A 118 4.68 11.96 -2.56
C ALA A 118 3.97 12.94 -3.52
N VAL A 119 2.80 13.45 -3.10
CA VAL A 119 1.99 14.41 -3.85
C VAL A 119 1.86 15.76 -3.13
N GLY A 120 2.75 16.05 -2.16
CA GLY A 120 2.76 17.31 -1.42
C GLY A 120 1.56 17.51 -0.50
N ARG A 121 1.02 16.42 0.07
CA ARG A 121 -0.14 16.39 0.98
C ARG A 121 0.24 15.88 2.37
N ALA A 122 -0.78 15.61 3.20
CA ALA A 122 -0.64 15.27 4.62
C ALA A 122 0.40 14.15 4.84
N PRO A 123 1.46 14.39 5.65
CA PRO A 123 2.51 13.39 5.87
C PRO A 123 2.02 12.10 6.55
N CYS A 124 0.91 12.20 7.27
CA CYS A 124 0.30 11.09 7.99
C CYS A 124 -0.49 10.14 7.09
N MET A 125 -0.70 10.46 5.79
CA MET A 125 -1.29 9.52 4.85
C MET A 125 -0.22 8.52 4.40
N PRO A 126 -0.30 7.24 4.82
CA PRO A 126 0.75 6.27 4.56
C PRO A 126 0.77 5.81 3.09
N ALA A 127 1.91 5.27 2.66
CA ALA A 127 2.06 4.61 1.37
C ALA A 127 1.50 3.18 1.44
N TRP A 128 0.61 2.82 0.51
CA TRP A 128 0.00 1.49 0.46
C TRP A 128 0.56 0.58 -0.62
N GLY A 129 1.61 1.02 -1.33
CA GLY A 129 2.14 0.29 -2.48
C GLY A 129 2.73 -1.10 -2.19
N ASN A 130 3.09 -1.38 -0.94
CA ASN A 130 3.54 -2.70 -0.49
C ASN A 130 2.39 -3.60 0.00
N ASN A 131 1.18 -3.03 0.14
CA ASN A 131 -0.01 -3.71 0.63
C ASN A 131 -0.96 -4.06 -0.51
N PHE A 132 -1.02 -3.21 -1.54
CA PHE A 132 -1.95 -3.33 -2.66
C PHE A 132 -1.22 -3.28 -4.00
N ASP A 133 -1.59 -4.20 -4.89
CA ASP A 133 -1.22 -4.14 -6.31
C ASP A 133 -1.87 -2.95 -7.02
N ASP A 134 -1.36 -2.60 -8.20
CA ASP A 134 -1.80 -1.42 -8.92
C ASP A 134 -3.27 -1.52 -9.36
N LYS A 135 -3.79 -2.73 -9.59
CA LYS A 135 -5.19 -2.93 -9.95
C LYS A 135 -6.11 -2.53 -8.80
N VAL A 136 -5.77 -2.92 -7.58
CA VAL A 136 -6.51 -2.50 -6.37
C VAL A 136 -6.41 -0.99 -6.17
N VAL A 137 -5.23 -0.39 -6.39
CA VAL A 137 -5.07 1.07 -6.26
C VAL A 137 -5.90 1.83 -7.30
N HIS A 138 -5.89 1.43 -8.56
CA HIS A 138 -6.76 2.03 -9.59
C HIS A 138 -8.25 1.86 -9.27
N SER A 139 -8.64 0.71 -8.71
CA SER A 139 -10.01 0.50 -8.26
C SER A 139 -10.37 1.43 -7.10
N LEU A 140 -9.45 1.67 -6.15
CA LEU A 140 -9.65 2.65 -5.07
C LEU A 140 -9.79 4.09 -5.60
N VAL A 141 -9.02 4.45 -6.63
CA VAL A 141 -9.20 5.75 -7.32
C VAL A 141 -10.61 5.85 -7.90
N SER A 142 -11.08 4.80 -8.57
CA SER A 142 -12.44 4.75 -9.11
C SER A 142 -13.51 4.85 -8.01
N TYR A 143 -13.26 4.24 -6.86
CA TYR A 143 -14.15 4.36 -5.70
C TYR A 143 -14.17 5.78 -5.13
N ILE A 144 -13.04 6.49 -5.09
CA ILE A 144 -13.00 7.92 -4.71
C ILE A 144 -13.81 8.76 -5.70
N ARG A 145 -13.74 8.45 -7.01
CA ARG A 145 -14.57 9.11 -8.03
C ARG A 145 -16.06 8.83 -7.85
N GLU A 146 -16.42 7.61 -7.45
CA GLU A 146 -17.79 7.24 -7.08
C GLU A 146 -18.30 8.06 -5.89
N LEU A 147 -17.47 8.28 -4.86
CA LEU A 147 -17.85 9.04 -3.66
C LEU A 147 -18.13 10.53 -3.92
N CYS A 148 -17.43 11.15 -4.88
CA CYS A 148 -17.69 12.54 -5.27
C CYS A 148 -18.71 12.68 -6.41
N ASP A 149 -19.17 11.57 -7.01
CA ASP A 149 -19.90 11.57 -8.29
C ASP A 149 -19.23 12.46 -9.36
N CYS A 150 -17.91 12.31 -9.52
CA CYS A 150 -17.11 13.27 -10.27
C CYS A 150 -16.07 12.62 -11.21
N LYS A 151 -15.75 13.29 -12.32
CA LYS A 151 -14.80 12.80 -13.34
C LYS A 151 -13.39 13.35 -13.10
N ALA A 152 -12.38 12.65 -13.62
CA ALA A 152 -11.04 13.21 -13.72
C ALA A 152 -10.99 14.32 -14.77
N PHE A 153 -10.15 15.33 -14.54
CA PHE A 153 -9.75 16.32 -15.54
C PHE A 153 -8.56 15.82 -16.39
#